data_AF-R1BNT0-F1
#
_entry.id   AF-R1BNT0-F1
#
_cell.length_a   1.000
_cell.length_b   1.000
_cell.length_c   1.000
_cell.angle_alpha   90.00
_cell.angle_beta   90.00
_cell.angle_gamma   90.00
#
_symmetry.space_group_name_H-M   'P 1'
#
loop_
_entity.id
_entity.type
_entity.pdbx_description
1 polymer ?
#
loop_
_entity_poly.entity_id
_entity_poly.type
_entity_poly.pdbx_seq_one_letter_code
_entity_poly.pdbx_strand_id
1 'polypeptide(L)'
;MQAHPQVAGVQQFSCWAVAGVCCGSDAAAFARRQRAADAGGIEVSVAALRAHPQVAGVQQYGCWAVASVCVGSDAAAMARRQRAVIAGATEAAVGAVQAHPGDAAVQRQGQALRDLLA
;
A
#
# COMPACT_ATOMS: atom_id res chain seq x y z
N MET A 1 -18.02 -9.24 -2.49
CA MET A 1 -18.72 -8.26 -1.63
C MET A 1 -18.95 -7.01 -2.44
N GLN A 2 -20.20 -6.58 -2.50
CA GLN A 2 -20.72 -5.53 -3.39
C GLN A 2 -20.26 -4.12 -2.98
N ALA A 3 -20.01 -3.32 -4.02
CA ALA A 3 -20.22 -1.88 -4.17
C ALA A 3 -20.13 -0.97 -2.92
N HIS A 4 -19.03 -0.24 -2.79
CA HIS A 4 -19.03 1.14 -2.30
C HIS A 4 -17.90 1.96 -2.95
N PRO A 5 -18.18 2.62 -4.09
CA PRO A 5 -17.31 3.68 -4.59
C PRO A 5 -17.56 4.96 -3.76
N GLN A 6 -16.50 5.74 -3.49
CA GLN A 6 -16.55 7.16 -3.08
C GLN A 6 -16.58 7.56 -1.59
N VAL A 7 -15.98 6.82 -0.66
CA VAL A 7 -15.65 7.42 0.65
C VAL A 7 -14.14 7.42 0.87
N ALA A 8 -13.51 8.54 0.56
CA ALA A 8 -12.09 8.81 0.84
C ALA A 8 -11.71 8.50 2.31
N GLY A 9 -12.67 8.63 3.24
CA GLY A 9 -12.50 8.23 4.64
C GLY A 9 -12.38 6.71 4.85
N VAL A 10 -13.18 5.88 4.16
CA VAL A 10 -13.16 4.42 4.33
C VAL A 10 -11.87 3.83 3.76
N GLN A 11 -11.34 4.39 2.68
CA GLN A 11 -10.03 3.99 2.13
C GLN A 11 -8.87 4.38 3.04
N GLN A 12 -8.93 5.53 3.71
CA GLN A 12 -7.93 5.93 4.70
C GLN A 12 -7.90 4.96 5.89
N PHE A 13 -9.07 4.56 6.40
CA PHE A 13 -9.17 3.58 7.49
C PHE A 13 -8.79 2.16 7.08
N SER A 14 -9.06 1.74 5.83
CA SER A 14 -8.61 0.43 5.35
C SER A 14 -7.10 0.35 5.20
N CYS A 15 -6.44 1.42 4.72
CA CYS A 15 -4.98 1.46 4.64
C CYS A 15 -4.33 1.45 6.03
N TRP A 16 -4.92 2.16 6.99
CA TRP A 16 -4.47 2.14 8.39
C TRP A 16 -4.65 0.76 9.05
N ALA A 17 -5.80 0.13 8.83
CA ALA A 17 -6.09 -1.20 9.37
C ALA A 17 -5.18 -2.29 8.77
N VAL A 18 -4.98 -2.29 7.45
CA VAL A 18 -4.08 -3.26 6.80
C VAL A 18 -2.66 -3.13 7.33
N ALA A 19 -2.16 -1.90 7.47
CA ALA A 19 -0.79 -1.68 7.86
C ALA A 19 -0.55 -1.81 9.38
N GLY A 20 -1.54 -1.47 10.22
CA GLY A 20 -1.53 -1.80 11.65
C GLY A 20 -1.60 -3.30 11.92
N VAL A 21 -2.34 -4.06 11.12
CA VAL A 21 -2.42 -5.52 11.24
C VAL A 21 -1.15 -6.21 10.71
N CYS A 22 -0.39 -5.56 9.82
CA CYS A 22 0.86 -6.10 9.27
C CYS A 22 2.12 -5.76 10.11
N CYS A 23 2.02 -4.95 11.17
CA CYS A 23 3.17 -4.69 12.05
C CYS A 23 3.46 -5.92 12.93
N GLY A 24 4.60 -6.56 12.70
CA GLY A 24 5.04 -7.77 13.41
C GLY A 24 6.02 -8.58 12.55
N SER A 25 7.04 -9.15 13.18
CA SER A 25 8.04 -10.01 12.54
C SER A 25 7.75 -11.50 12.74
N ASP A 26 6.65 -11.81 13.43
CA ASP A 26 6.21 -13.12 13.85
C ASP A 26 5.60 -13.90 12.67
N ALA A 27 5.55 -15.24 12.75
CA ALA A 27 4.88 -16.08 11.75
C ALA A 27 3.41 -15.67 11.52
N ALA A 28 2.73 -15.21 12.56
CA ALA A 28 1.37 -14.68 12.47
C ALA A 28 1.29 -13.40 11.61
N ALA A 29 2.34 -12.58 11.59
CA ALA A 29 2.40 -11.37 10.78
C ALA A 29 2.61 -11.70 9.30
N PHE A 30 3.42 -12.72 8.97
CA PHE A 30 3.54 -13.23 7.60
C PHE A 30 2.21 -13.76 7.07
N ALA A 31 1.49 -14.55 7.87
CA ALA A 31 0.16 -15.04 7.50
C ALA A 31 -0.86 -13.90 7.29
N ARG A 32 -0.81 -12.84 8.10
CA ARG A 32 -1.67 -11.66 7.92
C ARG A 32 -1.36 -10.90 6.65
N ARG A 33 -0.08 -10.72 6.32
CA ARG A 33 0.35 -10.10 5.04
C ARG A 33 -0.11 -10.89 3.83
N GLN A 34 0.00 -12.22 3.89
CA GLN A 34 -0.48 -13.07 2.79
C GLN A 34 -2.00 -12.97 2.64
N ARG A 35 -2.76 -13.06 3.73
CA ARG A 35 -4.22 -12.87 3.68
C ARG A 35 -4.64 -11.50 3.16
N ALA A 36 -3.92 -10.44 3.51
CA ALA A 36 -4.18 -9.09 2.98
C ALA A 36 -3.94 -9.03 1.47
N ALA A 37 -2.88 -9.68 0.97
CA ALA A 37 -2.65 -9.80 -0.47
C ALA A 37 -3.72 -10.65 -1.16
N ASP A 38 -4.11 -11.79 -0.58
CA ASP A 38 -5.14 -12.67 -1.13
C ASP A 38 -6.52 -12.00 -1.18
N ALA A 39 -6.83 -11.14 -0.20
CA ALA A 39 -8.03 -10.32 -0.16
C ALA A 39 -8.00 -9.13 -1.14
N GLY A 40 -6.93 -8.95 -1.92
CA GLY A 40 -6.79 -7.85 -2.89
C GLY A 40 -6.37 -6.51 -2.27
N GLY A 41 -5.78 -6.53 -1.08
CA GLY A 41 -5.38 -5.31 -0.36
C GLY A 41 -4.36 -4.46 -1.13
N ILE A 42 -3.53 -5.08 -1.96
CA ILE A 42 -2.57 -4.40 -2.84
C ILE A 42 -3.33 -3.59 -3.90
N GLU A 43 -4.22 -4.25 -4.64
CA GLU A 43 -4.98 -3.63 -5.72
C GLU A 43 -5.91 -2.53 -5.22
N VAL A 44 -6.56 -2.73 -4.08
CA VAL A 44 -7.40 -1.72 -3.44
C VAL A 44 -6.58 -0.50 -3.05
N SER A 45 -5.39 -0.71 -2.47
CA SER A 45 -4.50 0.41 -2.07
C SER A 45 -4.00 1.18 -3.29
N VAL A 46 -3.59 0.49 -4.36
CA VAL A 46 -3.15 1.13 -5.61
C VAL A 46 -4.29 1.89 -6.28
N ALA A 47 -5.50 1.33 -6.29
CA ALA A 47 -6.67 2.02 -6.80
C ALA A 47 -6.98 3.30 -6.00
N ALA A 48 -6.86 3.26 -4.67
CA ALA A 48 -7.04 4.43 -3.81
C ALA A 48 -5.99 5.52 -4.08
N LEU A 49 -4.71 5.13 -4.23
CA LEU A 49 -3.63 6.05 -4.58
C LEU A 49 -3.91 6.77 -5.91
N ARG A 50 -4.43 6.05 -6.92
CA ARG A 50 -4.79 6.62 -8.22
C ARG A 50 -6.05 7.49 -8.17
N ALA A 51 -7.04 7.12 -7.37
CA ALA A 51 -8.30 7.85 -7.28
C ALA A 51 -8.19 9.16 -6.48
N HIS A 52 -7.26 9.23 -5.53
CA HIS A 52 -7.12 10.38 -4.63
C HIS A 52 -5.70 10.97 -4.60
N PRO A 53 -5.12 11.38 -5.75
CA PRO A 53 -3.74 11.85 -5.85
C PRO A 53 -3.45 13.13 -5.06
N GLN A 54 -4.49 13.93 -4.75
CA GLN A 54 -4.36 15.21 -4.04
C GLN A 54 -4.58 15.09 -2.52
N VAL A 55 -4.90 13.89 -2.02
CA VAL A 55 -5.17 13.67 -0.59
C VAL A 55 -3.93 13.08 0.05
N ALA A 56 -3.14 13.93 0.70
CA ALA A 56 -1.85 13.54 1.28
C ALA A 56 -1.96 12.34 2.23
N GLY A 57 -3.02 12.28 3.05
CA GLY A 57 -3.29 11.13 3.92
C GLY A 57 -3.47 9.83 3.13
N VAL A 58 -4.26 9.84 2.04
CA VAL A 58 -4.45 8.64 1.20
C VAL A 58 -3.15 8.23 0.54
N GLN A 59 -2.34 9.19 0.08
CA GLN A 59 -1.04 8.93 -0.51
C GLN A 59 -0.06 8.30 0.49
N GLN A 60 0.05 8.88 1.69
CA GLN A 60 0.89 8.37 2.76
C GLN A 60 0.47 6.95 3.19
N TYR A 61 -0.81 6.78 3.54
CA TYR A 61 -1.30 5.51 4.07
C TYR A 61 -1.39 4.43 2.98
N GLY A 62 -1.72 4.79 1.74
CA GLY A 62 -1.73 3.86 0.62
C GLY A 62 -0.33 3.32 0.31
N CYS A 63 0.68 4.19 0.24
CA CYS A 63 2.07 3.76 0.06
C CYS A 63 2.54 2.89 1.22
N TRP A 64 2.21 3.27 2.45
CA TRP A 64 2.54 2.49 3.65
C TRP A 64 1.87 1.12 3.68
N ALA A 65 0.60 1.02 3.27
CA ALA A 65 -0.14 -0.23 3.23
C ALA A 65 0.47 -1.21 2.22
N VAL A 66 0.76 -0.77 1.00
CA VAL A 66 1.40 -1.63 0.00
C VAL A 66 2.79 -2.07 0.48
N ALA A 67 3.59 -1.15 1.04
CA ALA A 67 4.92 -1.49 1.55
C ALA A 67 4.85 -2.52 2.69
N SER A 68 3.90 -2.35 3.61
CA SER A 68 3.68 -3.28 4.73
C SER A 68 3.23 -4.66 4.26
N VAL A 69 2.41 -4.72 3.21
CA VAL A 69 2.00 -5.99 2.59
C VAL A 69 3.13 -6.59 1.78
N CYS A 70 4.12 -5.83 1.28
CA CYS A 70 5.22 -6.37 0.48
C CYS A 70 6.50 -6.70 1.29
N VAL A 71 6.52 -6.35 2.58
CA VAL A 71 7.68 -6.60 3.44
C VAL A 71 7.90 -8.10 3.69
N GLY A 72 9.18 -8.47 3.81
CA GLY A 72 9.66 -9.84 3.97
C GLY A 72 10.69 -10.23 2.90
N SER A 73 11.44 -11.30 3.17
CA SER A 73 12.46 -11.87 2.28
C SER A 73 12.13 -13.29 1.81
N ASP A 74 10.94 -13.79 2.15
CA ASP A 74 10.47 -15.12 1.73
C ASP A 74 9.90 -15.12 0.31
N ALA A 75 9.70 -16.32 -0.27
CA ALA A 75 9.12 -16.47 -1.60
C ALA A 75 7.72 -15.83 -1.70
N ALA A 76 6.95 -15.86 -0.61
CA ALA A 76 5.66 -15.19 -0.53
C ALA A 76 5.78 -13.67 -0.64
N ALA A 77 6.80 -13.04 -0.02
CA ALA A 77 7.07 -11.62 -0.17
C ALA A 77 7.45 -11.26 -1.61
N MET A 78 8.25 -12.09 -2.27
CA MET A 78 8.59 -11.87 -3.68
C MET A 78 7.35 -11.92 -4.58
N ALA A 79 6.47 -12.90 -4.36
CA ALA A 79 5.19 -12.99 -5.07
C ALA A 79 4.28 -11.76 -4.81
N ARG A 80 4.22 -11.29 -3.55
CA ARG A 80 3.48 -10.07 -3.18
C ARG A 80 4.04 -8.82 -3.85
N ARG A 81 5.37 -8.67 -3.92
CA ARG A 81 6.03 -7.57 -4.63
C ARG A 81 5.75 -7.61 -6.14
N GLN A 82 5.88 -8.77 -6.78
CA GLN A 82 5.53 -8.92 -8.19
C GLN A 82 4.07 -8.53 -8.47
N ARG A 83 3.15 -8.94 -7.60
CA ARG A 83 1.74 -8.55 -7.68
C ARG A 83 1.54 -7.05 -7.53
N ALA A 84 2.27 -6.40 -6.62
CA ALA A 84 2.24 -4.94 -6.45
C ALA A 84 2.79 -4.20 -7.69
N VAL A 85 3.86 -4.71 -8.29
CA VAL A 85 4.38 -4.17 -9.56
C VAL A 85 3.35 -4.33 -10.68
N ILE A 86 2.72 -5.50 -10.83
CA ILE A 86 1.67 -5.74 -11.85
C ILE A 86 0.45 -4.84 -11.63
N ALA A 87 0.06 -4.59 -10.38
CA ALA A 87 -1.02 -3.64 -10.06
C ALA A 87 -0.63 -2.18 -10.39
N GLY A 88 0.66 -1.90 -10.57
CA GLY A 88 1.25 -0.60 -10.85
C GLY A 88 1.38 0.28 -9.60
N ALA A 89 1.80 -0.33 -8.50
CA ALA A 89 2.14 0.35 -7.26
C ALA A 89 3.35 1.29 -7.42
N THR A 90 4.29 0.96 -8.30
CA THR A 90 5.48 1.79 -8.57
C THR A 90 5.08 3.14 -9.18
N GLU A 91 4.23 3.13 -10.19
CA GLU A 91 3.71 4.34 -10.84
C GLU A 91 2.83 5.15 -9.89
N ALA A 92 2.00 4.46 -9.10
CA ALA A 92 1.18 5.11 -8.08
C ALA A 92 2.05 5.81 -7.01
N ALA A 93 3.14 5.16 -6.58
CA ALA A 93 4.09 5.76 -5.64
C ALA A 93 4.79 6.99 -6.25
N VAL A 94 5.20 6.94 -7.52
CA VAL A 94 5.78 8.09 -8.23
C VAL A 94 4.77 9.24 -8.32
N GLY A 95 3.51 8.95 -8.67
CA GLY A 95 2.44 9.94 -8.68
C GLY A 95 2.22 10.57 -7.30
N ALA A 96 2.27 9.78 -6.24
CA ALA A 96 2.16 10.23 -4.85
C ALA A 96 3.23 11.26 -4.49
N VAL A 97 4.51 10.95 -4.76
CA VAL A 97 5.61 11.87 -4.46
C VAL A 97 5.65 13.10 -5.35
N GLN A 98 5.16 13.01 -6.59
CA GLN A 98 5.04 14.18 -7.46
C GLN A 98 3.89 15.11 -7.05
N ALA A 99 2.76 14.56 -6.59
CA ALA A 99 1.61 15.34 -6.15
C ALA A 99 1.83 16.04 -4.80
N HIS A 100 2.70 15.50 -3.94
CA HIS A 100 2.97 16.03 -2.60
C HIS A 100 4.46 16.29 -2.32
N PRO A 101 5.11 17.22 -3.04
CA PRO A 101 6.54 17.51 -2.86
C PRO A 101 6.87 18.10 -1.47
N GLY A 102 5.92 18.78 -0.83
CA GLY A 102 6.09 19.39 0.49
C GLY A 102 5.72 18.48 1.68
N ASP A 103 5.15 17.29 1.42
CA ASP A 103 4.73 16.37 2.48
C ASP A 103 5.82 15.33 2.75
N ALA A 104 6.60 15.55 3.81
CA ALA A 104 7.70 14.67 4.18
C ALA A 104 7.26 13.22 4.47
N ALA A 105 6.03 12.99 4.91
CA ALA A 105 5.52 11.65 5.18
C ALA A 105 5.19 10.92 3.88
N VAL A 106 4.53 11.59 2.93
CA VAL A 106 4.29 11.03 1.59
C VAL A 106 5.60 10.76 0.86
N GLN A 107 6.59 11.65 0.96
CA GLN A 107 7.93 11.45 0.39
C GLN A 107 8.61 10.20 0.92
N ARG A 108 8.67 10.06 2.24
CA ARG A 108 9.33 8.91 2.87
C ARG A 108 8.64 7.59 2.52
N GLN A 109 7.31 7.55 2.61
CA GLN A 109 6.53 6.33 2.35
C GLN A 109 6.53 5.96 0.87
N GLY A 110 6.39 6.94 -0.03
CA GLY A 110 6.46 6.73 -1.47
C GLY A 110 7.84 6.22 -1.89
N GLN A 111 8.92 6.79 -1.35
CA GLN A 111 10.27 6.32 -1.65
C GLN A 111 10.53 4.92 -1.08
N ALA A 112 10.15 4.66 0.16
CA ALA A 112 10.31 3.33 0.78
C ALA A 112 9.56 2.24 -0.01
N LEU A 113 8.37 2.54 -0.53
CA LEU A 113 7.64 1.61 -1.40
C LEU A 113 8.39 1.37 -2.71
N ARG A 114 8.95 2.41 -3.33
CA ARG A 114 9.74 2.27 -4.56
C ARG A 114 11.00 1.43 -4.34
N ASP A 115 11.73 1.68 -3.27
CA ASP A 115 12.94 0.92 -2.93
C ASP A 115 12.63 -0.55 -2.62
N LEU A 116 11.46 -0.83 -2.06
CA LEU A 116 11.01 -2.19 -1.77
C LEU A 116 10.60 -2.97 -3.04
N LEU A 117 10.14 -2.28 -4.07
CA LEU A 117 9.65 -2.85 -5.32
C LEU A 117 10.68 -2.82 -6.46
N ALA A 118 11.83 -2.19 -6.26
CA ALA A 118 13.00 -2.26 -7.13
C ALA A 118 13.69 -3.63 -7.03
#